data_AF-A0A2A4YZZ2-F1
#
_entry.id   AF-A0A2A4YZZ2-F1
#
_cell.length_a   1.000
_cell.length_b   1.000
_cell.length_c   1.000
_cell.angle_alpha   90.00
_cell.angle_beta   90.00
_cell.angle_gamma   90.00
#
_symmetry.space_group_name_H-M   'P 1'
#
loop_
_entity.id
_entity.type
_entity.pdbx_description
1 polymer ?
#
loop_
_entity_poly.entity_id
_entity_poly.type
_entity_poly.pdbx_seq_one_letter_code
_entity_poly.pdbx_strand_id
1 'polypeptide(L)'
;MIPEAAYAMLACTRIGSLHSEVFGWFSPEALAGCIKDCKSKFIITADQGYRLNKTVPLKTNIDAALEKTEGSGIMRMGDDVAFDDSRNIWVKEAPKRPT
;
A
#
# COMPACT_ATOMS: atom_id res chain seq x y z
N MET A 1 8.65 -7.28 -7.92
CA MET A 1 7.28 -7.65 -8.30
C MET A 1 6.96 -8.94 -7.59
N ILE A 2 5.80 -9.00 -6.92
CA ILE A 2 5.34 -10.14 -6.15
C ILE A 2 3.91 -10.50 -6.60
N PRO A 3 3.47 -11.77 -6.50
CA PRO A 3 2.12 -12.19 -6.91
C PRO A 3 0.99 -11.39 -6.25
N GLU A 4 1.20 -10.92 -5.03
CA GLU A 4 0.23 -10.16 -4.23
C GLU A 4 -0.18 -8.85 -4.92
N ALA A 5 0.68 -8.26 -5.76
CA ALA A 5 0.30 -7.11 -6.57
C ALA A 5 -0.83 -7.46 -7.56
N ALA A 6 -0.75 -8.63 -8.21
CA ALA A 6 -1.81 -9.10 -9.09
C ALA A 6 -3.10 -9.40 -8.33
N TYR A 7 -3.00 -9.97 -7.12
CA TYR A 7 -4.17 -10.19 -6.27
C TYR A 7 -4.84 -8.88 -5.85
N ALA A 8 -4.05 -7.86 -5.48
CA ALA A 8 -4.56 -6.54 -5.11
C ALA A 8 -5.30 -5.87 -6.28
N MET A 9 -4.70 -5.86 -7.48
CA MET A 9 -5.34 -5.33 -8.69
C MET A 9 -6.68 -6.01 -8.96
N LEU A 10 -6.68 -7.35 -9.02
CA LEU A 10 -7.89 -8.11 -9.32
C LEU A 10 -8.97 -7.98 -8.23
N ALA A 11 -8.57 -7.83 -6.96
CA ALA A 11 -9.49 -7.56 -5.87
C ALA A 11 -10.18 -6.20 -6.02
N CYS A 12 -9.43 -5.15 -6.37
CA CYS A 12 -9.99 -3.83 -6.68
C CYS A 12 -10.95 -3.91 -7.87
N THR A 13 -10.54 -4.55 -8.98
CA THR A 13 -11.40 -4.74 -10.15
C THR A 13 -12.68 -5.50 -9.81
N ARG A 14 -12.59 -6.55 -8.97
CA ARG A 14 -13.73 -7.40 -8.58
C ARG A 14 -14.83 -6.63 -7.85
N ILE A 15 -14.50 -5.59 -7.11
CA ILE A 15 -15.46 -4.74 -6.39
C ILE A 15 -15.84 -3.47 -7.18
N GLY A 16 -15.36 -3.32 -8.42
CA GLY A 16 -15.58 -2.13 -9.24
C GLY A 16 -14.80 -0.90 -8.77
N SER A 17 -13.76 -1.08 -7.95
CA SER A 17 -12.88 0.01 -7.53
C SER A 17 -11.82 0.30 -8.60
N LEU A 18 -11.52 1.58 -8.79
CA LEU A 18 -10.34 2.01 -9.53
C LEU A 18 -9.10 1.73 -8.68
N HIS A 19 -8.03 1.23 -9.30
CA HIS A 19 -6.72 1.06 -8.68
C HIS A 19 -5.69 1.93 -9.40
N SER A 20 -4.89 2.66 -8.62
CA SER A 20 -3.80 3.51 -9.12
C SER A 20 -2.47 2.89 -8.69
N GLU A 21 -1.87 2.13 -9.60
CA GLU A 21 -0.60 1.44 -9.37
C GLU A 21 0.57 2.43 -9.43
N VAL A 22 1.39 2.47 -8.38
CA VAL A 22 2.60 3.30 -8.33
C VAL A 22 3.83 2.42 -8.22
N PHE A 23 4.89 2.79 -8.93
CA PHE A 23 6.11 2.02 -8.93
C PHE A 23 6.83 2.13 -7.57
N GLY A 24 7.16 0.97 -6.96
CA GLY A 24 7.68 0.90 -5.59
C GLY A 24 9.02 1.58 -5.30
N TRP A 25 9.69 2.17 -6.30
CA TRP A 25 10.93 2.94 -6.12
C TRP A 25 10.72 4.46 -6.14
N PHE A 26 9.46 4.93 -6.11
CA PHE A 26 9.17 6.35 -6.06
C PHE A 26 9.58 6.95 -4.71
N SER A 27 9.99 8.22 -4.74
CA SER A 27 10.26 8.97 -3.51
C SER A 27 8.96 9.24 -2.74
N PRO A 28 9.02 9.51 -1.43
CA PRO A 28 7.85 9.90 -0.65
C PRO A 28 7.07 11.09 -1.25
N GLU A 29 7.76 12.06 -1.86
CA GLU A 29 7.13 13.22 -2.53
C GLU A 29 6.31 12.79 -3.75
N ALA A 30 6.88 11.92 -4.59
CA ALA A 30 6.19 11.41 -5.77
C ALA A 30 4.98 10.56 -5.38
N LEU A 31 5.13 9.72 -4.34
CA LEU A 31 4.03 8.94 -3.76
C LEU A 31 2.91 9.83 -3.23
N ALA A 32 3.25 10.88 -2.48
CA ALA A 32 2.28 11.84 -1.95
C ALA A 32 1.51 12.55 -3.07
N GLY A 33 2.18 12.90 -4.18
CA GLY A 33 1.54 13.44 -5.37
C GLY A 33 0.47 12.49 -5.93
N CYS A 34 0.85 11.22 -6.17
CA CYS A 34 -0.10 10.20 -6.67
C CYS A 34 -1.31 10.00 -5.74
N ILE A 35 -1.08 9.98 -4.42
CA ILE A 35 -2.15 9.82 -3.41
C ILE A 35 -3.12 11.01 -3.47
N LYS A 36 -2.62 12.24 -3.53
CA LYS A 36 -3.44 13.47 -3.59
C LYS A 36 -4.23 13.55 -4.89
N ASP A 37 -3.57 13.32 -6.03
CA ASP A 37 -4.18 13.46 -7.35
C ASP A 37 -5.30 12.44 -7.55
N CYS A 38 -5.10 11.20 -7.07
CA CYS A 38 -6.10 10.14 -7.16
C CYS A 38 -7.16 10.21 -6.06
N LYS A 39 -7.01 11.10 -5.06
CA LYS A 39 -7.83 11.16 -3.84
C LYS A 39 -7.99 9.78 -3.20
N SER A 40 -6.90 9.03 -3.16
CA SER A 40 -6.89 7.65 -2.66
C SER A 40 -7.32 7.61 -1.19
N LYS A 41 -8.19 6.66 -0.84
CA LYS A 41 -8.61 6.42 0.55
C LYS A 41 -7.90 5.23 1.19
N PHE A 42 -7.40 4.32 0.36
CA PHE A 42 -6.71 3.11 0.77
C PHE A 42 -5.44 2.93 -0.04
N ILE A 43 -4.39 2.45 0.62
CA ILE A 43 -3.12 2.11 0.01
C ILE A 43 -2.82 0.65 0.31
N ILE A 44 -2.54 -0.15 -0.71
CA ILE A 44 -2.06 -1.53 -0.55
C ILE A 44 -0.55 -1.52 -0.77
N THR A 45 0.23 -1.92 0.23
CA THR A 45 1.70 -1.96 0.13
C THR A 45 2.28 -3.19 0.81
N ALA A 46 3.53 -3.51 0.49
CA ALA A 46 4.33 -4.50 1.22
C ALA A 46 5.33 -3.79 2.14
N ASP A 47 5.94 -4.53 3.07
CA ASP A 47 6.92 -3.93 4.00
C ASP A 47 8.18 -3.48 3.26
N GLN A 48 8.71 -4.38 2.44
CA GLN A 48 9.89 -4.15 1.62
C GLN A 48 9.80 -4.87 0.28
N GLY A 49 10.43 -4.29 -0.74
CA GLY A 49 10.59 -4.90 -2.05
C GLY A 49 12.04 -5.29 -2.29
N TYR A 50 12.28 -6.47 -2.87
CA TYR A 50 13.61 -6.88 -3.30
C TYR A 50 13.71 -6.83 -4.83
N ARG A 51 14.66 -6.05 -5.35
CA ARG A 51 14.90 -5.95 -6.80
C ARG A 51 16.37 -5.57 -7.06
N LEU A 52 17.01 -6.22 -8.04
CA LEU A 52 18.40 -5.94 -8.43
C LEU A 52 19.39 -5.99 -7.25
N ASN A 53 19.25 -7.00 -6.39
CA ASN A 53 20.03 -7.17 -5.16
C ASN A 53 19.95 -5.99 -4.18
N LYS A 54 18.93 -5.15 -4.30
CA LYS A 54 18.67 -4.04 -3.39
C LYS A 54 17.31 -4.21 -2.74
N THR A 55 17.27 -3.91 -1.45
CA THR A 55 16.03 -3.83 -0.67
C THR A 55 15.51 -2.40 -0.72
N VAL A 56 14.21 -2.27 -0.98
CA VAL A 56 13.49 -1.00 -0.98
C VAL A 56 12.53 -0.99 0.20
N PRO A 57 12.61 -0.01 1.11
CA PRO A 57 11.74 0.09 2.27
C PRO A 57 10.39 0.71 1.86
N LEU A 58 9.54 -0.10 1.21
CA LEU A 58 8.26 0.34 0.63
C LEU A 58 7.36 1.01 1.67
N LYS A 59 7.22 0.40 2.84
CA LYS A 59 6.37 0.96 3.89
C LYS A 59 6.92 2.26 4.46
N THR A 60 8.21 2.33 4.79
CA THR A 60 8.82 3.58 5.25
C THR A 60 8.58 4.73 4.28
N ASN A 61 8.64 4.47 2.98
CA ASN A 61 8.35 5.48 1.96
C ASN A 61 6.86 5.89 1.94
N ILE A 62 5.94 4.95 2.14
CA ILE A 62 4.49 5.23 2.25
C ILE A 62 4.19 6.04 3.52
N ASP A 63 4.80 5.73 4.67
CA ASP A 63 4.60 6.50 5.90
C ASP A 63 5.03 7.94 5.74
N ALA A 64 6.23 8.16 5.19
CA ALA A 64 6.76 9.49 4.92
C ALA A 64 5.92 10.25 3.87
N ALA A 65 5.29 9.54 2.92
CA ALA A 65 4.36 10.15 1.98
C ALA A 65 3.07 10.57 2.69
N LEU A 66 2.56 9.74 3.61
CA LEU A 66 1.33 9.98 4.34
C LEU A 66 1.41 11.13 5.32
N GLU A 67 2.59 11.43 5.89
CA GLU A 67 2.79 12.67 6.66
C GLU A 67 2.48 13.94 5.84
N LYS A 68 2.50 13.84 4.51
CA LYS A 68 2.28 14.95 3.57
C LYS A 68 0.87 14.94 2.98
N THR A 69 0.03 13.97 3.33
CA THR A 69 -1.33 13.78 2.79
C THR A 69 -2.34 13.55 3.90
N GLU A 70 -3.60 13.92 3.71
CA GLU A 70 -4.66 13.67 4.69
C GLU A 70 -5.46 12.40 4.34
N GLY A 71 -5.76 11.55 5.34
CA GLY A 71 -6.94 10.69 5.30
C GLY A 71 -6.88 9.35 4.54
N SER A 72 -5.71 8.75 4.32
CA SER A 72 -5.62 7.41 3.71
C SER A 72 -5.35 6.31 4.74
N GLY A 73 -6.13 5.22 4.71
CA GLY A 73 -5.85 3.98 5.43
C GLY A 73 -4.86 3.08 4.67
N ILE A 74 -4.10 2.25 5.38
CA ILE A 74 -3.08 1.38 4.76
C ILE A 74 -3.45 -0.09 4.98
N MET A 75 -3.53 -0.86 3.89
CA MET A 75 -3.56 -2.32 3.90
C MET A 75 -2.17 -2.87 3.59
N ARG A 76 -1.66 -3.72 4.49
CA ARG A 76 -0.25 -4.17 4.45
C ARG A 76 -0.13 -5.66 4.14
N MET A 77 0.83 -5.99 3.29
CA MET A 77 1.22 -7.35 2.88
C MET A 77 2.62 -7.66 3.43
N GLY A 78 2.74 -8.48 4.48
CA GLY A 78 4.03 -8.89 5.05
C GLY A 78 4.00 -9.12 6.56
N ASP A 79 5.16 -8.99 7.23
CA ASP A 79 5.39 -9.29 8.66
C ASP A 79 6.25 -8.22 9.38
N ASP A 80 6.03 -8.10 10.69
CA ASP A 80 6.83 -7.47 11.76
C ASP A 80 7.68 -6.21 11.43
N VAL A 81 6.99 -5.09 11.19
CA VAL A 81 7.54 -3.73 11.09
C VAL A 81 6.64 -2.73 11.82
N ALA A 82 7.18 -1.55 12.17
CA ALA A 82 6.48 -0.48 12.89
C ALA A 82 5.02 -0.31 12.42
N PHE A 83 4.08 -0.47 13.37
CA PHE A 83 2.66 -0.62 13.12
C PHE A 83 1.86 0.39 13.94
N ASP A 84 1.08 1.22 13.26
CA ASP A 84 0.08 2.10 13.86
C ASP A 84 -1.30 1.45 13.72
N ASP A 85 -1.81 0.89 14.81
CA ASP A 85 -3.11 0.18 14.88
C ASP A 85 -4.30 1.06 14.47
N SER A 86 -4.16 2.39 14.53
CA SER A 86 -5.25 3.30 14.17
C SER A 86 -5.48 3.42 12.66
N ARG A 87 -4.50 3.02 11.84
CA ARG A 87 -4.48 3.26 10.39
C ARG A 87 -4.08 2.07 9.53
N ASN A 88 -3.44 1.06 10.12
CA ASN A 88 -2.92 -0.09 9.39
C ASN A 88 -3.78 -1.32 9.62
N ILE A 89 -4.09 -2.05 8.54
CA ILE A 89 -4.74 -3.37 8.60
C ILE A 89 -3.82 -4.37 7.90
N TRP A 90 -3.49 -5.47 8.58
CA TRP A 90 -2.81 -6.59 7.94
C TRP A 90 -3.77 -7.32 7.00
N VAL A 91 -3.35 -7.60 5.78
CA VAL A 91 -4.23 -8.28 4.82
C VAL A 91 -4.59 -9.70 5.28
N LYS A 92 -3.71 -10.37 6.02
CA LYS A 92 -4.01 -11.69 6.63
C LYS A 92 -5.09 -11.64 7.71
N GLU A 93 -5.29 -10.47 8.32
CA GLU A 93 -6.25 -10.22 9.41
C GLU A 93 -7.47 -9.42 8.95
N ALA A 94 -7.46 -8.95 7.69
CA ALA A 94 -8.56 -8.21 7.12
C ALA A 94 -9.84 -9.06 7.18
N PRO A 95 -10.99 -8.45 7.56
CA PRO A 95 -12.23 -9.19 7.76
C PRO A 95 -12.58 -9.99 6.51
N LYS A 96 -12.65 -11.31 6.68
CA LYS A 96 -13.12 -12.20 5.62
C LYS A 96 -14.60 -11.91 5.38
N ARG A 97 -15.01 -11.94 4.10
CA ARG A 97 -16.41 -11.75 3.72
C ARG A 97 -17.28 -12.72 4.56
N PRO A 98 -18.31 -12.26 5.27
CA PRO A 98 -19.29 -13.18 5.85
C PRO A 98 -19.90 -13.96 4.68
N THR A 99 -19.73 -15.28 4.70
CA THR A 99 -20.38 -16.20 3.76
C THR A 99 -21.86 -16.28 4.03
#